data_AF-A0A1Z4JRC5-F1
#
_entry.id   AF-A0A1Z4JRC5-F1
#
_cell.length_a   1.000
_cell.length_b   1.000
_cell.length_c   1.000
_cell.angle_alpha   90.00
_cell.angle_beta   90.00
_cell.angle_gamma   90.00
#
_symmetry.space_group_name_H-M   'P 1'
#
loop_
_entity.id
_entity.type
_entity.pdbx_description
1 polymer ?
#
loop_
_entity_poly.entity_id
_entity_poly.type
_entity_poly.pdbx_seq_one_letter_code
_entity_poly.pdbx_strand_id
1 'polypeptide(L)'
;MHIPGYLKKALDEANPEVRAQLAMQIARSQDRRVFWLKVWLHTESGLTLLLVLFTLSVLTISSINQRTTAWFQGFKLFGVALSGIQSAARLTTFNPEAGKPLKVGDTVAGFEITSGFGKRTHPVSGEVAFHNGVDAAMPVGTAIVAPFDGEVQPIANDSCGWGLRYFSPTMPNHRFGMCHFSEQVKGGSVKAGATIARSGGSPGSKGAGSSTGPHLHFVVSNRDGTPVPPTQEALSKFLTPAKTASTQSPSDATSNAENTSEASATETLKYFEEIALGDEFNTSAKVVKKWRSSIRYAVTGRPTQTDRETLQKVLSELHELTGLEFLYGSIGKHVITIHFVPVDQFKSVLPATPAGNLGYFEFNDQNNVITRARILISTTGVNQQERSHLIREEVTQALGLARDSDRYKDSIFTQQWTKTQQYSPIDKAVIRLLYDERIKPGMTIEQVTQALKSTRV
;
A
#
# COMPACT_ATOMS: atom_id res chain seq x y z
N MET A 1 23.33 49.58 -24.46
CA MET A 1 23.71 48.23 -24.96
C MET A 1 22.65 47.81 -25.98
N HIS A 2 23.02 47.56 -27.24
CA HIS A 2 22.06 47.15 -28.27
C HIS A 2 21.88 45.63 -28.23
N ILE A 3 20.71 45.15 -27.83
CA ILE A 3 20.38 43.72 -27.74
C ILE A 3 19.83 43.29 -29.12
N PRO A 4 20.43 42.30 -29.79
CA PRO A 4 19.93 41.80 -31.07
C PRO A 4 18.47 41.33 -30.96
N GLY A 5 17.65 41.62 -31.98
CA GLY A 5 16.19 41.42 -31.94
C GLY A 5 15.72 39.99 -31.63
N TYR A 6 16.54 38.98 -31.93
CA TYR A 6 16.23 37.57 -31.61
C TYR A 6 16.39 37.21 -30.13
N LEU A 7 17.25 37.94 -29.39
CA LEU A 7 17.47 37.76 -27.94
C LEU A 7 16.39 38.45 -27.11
N LYS A 8 15.72 39.48 -27.68
CA LYS A 8 14.64 40.22 -27.02
C LYS A 8 13.43 39.33 -26.74
N LYS A 9 13.08 38.46 -27.69
CA LYS A 9 11.95 37.53 -27.55
C LYS A 9 12.17 36.46 -26.46
N ALA A 10 13.38 35.91 -26.37
CA ALA A 10 13.75 34.95 -25.33
C ALA A 10 13.85 35.58 -23.94
N LEU A 11 14.28 36.85 -23.86
CA LEU A 11 14.21 37.61 -22.61
C LEU A 11 12.75 37.88 -22.23
N ASP A 12 11.89 38.20 -23.19
CA ASP A 12 10.50 38.61 -22.94
C ASP A 12 9.58 37.49 -22.46
N GLU A 13 9.93 36.25 -22.78
CA GLU A 13 9.20 35.05 -22.40
C GLU A 13 9.73 34.39 -21.10
N ALA A 14 10.82 34.92 -20.52
CA ALA A 14 11.44 34.39 -19.30
C ALA A 14 10.85 34.97 -18.00
N ASN A 15 10.74 34.15 -16.96
CA ASN A 15 10.33 34.57 -15.61
C ASN A 15 11.24 35.71 -15.07
N PRO A 16 10.69 36.69 -14.32
CA PRO A 16 11.44 37.79 -13.69
C PRO A 16 12.81 37.44 -13.07
N GLU A 17 12.93 36.31 -12.36
CA GLU A 17 14.21 35.88 -11.75
C GLU A 17 15.27 35.51 -12.79
N VAL A 18 14.87 34.83 -13.87
CA VAL A 18 15.76 34.42 -14.97
C VAL A 18 16.19 35.65 -15.79
N ARG A 19 15.27 36.61 -16.00
CA ARG A 19 15.57 37.91 -16.61
C ARG A 19 16.62 38.69 -15.82
N ALA A 20 16.50 38.73 -14.49
CA ALA A 20 17.44 39.45 -13.62
C ALA A 20 18.84 38.80 -13.61
N GLN A 21 18.92 37.46 -13.60
CA GLN A 21 20.19 36.74 -13.64
C GLN A 21 20.90 36.85 -15.00
N LEU A 22 20.16 36.75 -16.12
CA LEU A 22 20.74 36.92 -17.46
C LEU A 22 21.22 38.37 -17.68
N ALA A 23 20.44 39.37 -17.25
CA ALA A 23 20.81 40.78 -17.39
C ALA A 23 22.10 41.13 -16.62
N MET A 24 22.27 40.59 -15.39
CA MET A 24 23.48 40.77 -14.60
C MET A 24 24.71 40.09 -15.21
N GLN A 25 24.55 38.90 -15.80
CA GLN A 25 25.68 38.17 -16.41
C GLN A 25 26.12 38.76 -17.76
N ILE A 26 25.17 39.22 -18.59
CA ILE A 26 25.46 39.89 -19.86
C ILE A 26 26.18 41.22 -19.64
N ALA A 27 25.89 41.94 -18.55
CA ALA A 27 26.57 43.18 -18.20
C ALA A 27 28.03 42.99 -17.74
N ARG A 28 28.43 41.77 -17.35
CA ARG A 28 29.78 41.46 -16.82
C ARG A 28 30.73 40.83 -17.84
N SER A 29 30.28 40.38 -19.01
CA SER A 29 31.15 39.73 -20.00
C SER A 29 31.53 40.67 -21.15
N GLN A 30 32.82 40.98 -21.31
CA GLN A 30 33.32 41.75 -22.46
C GLN A 30 33.74 40.90 -23.67
N ASP A 31 33.74 39.57 -23.57
CA ASP A 31 34.14 38.68 -24.68
C ASP A 31 33.13 37.55 -24.92
N ARG A 32 32.59 37.50 -26.15
CA ARG A 32 31.51 36.61 -26.57
C ARG A 32 31.96 35.15 -26.79
N ARG A 33 33.26 34.86 -26.86
CA ARG A 33 33.78 33.51 -27.14
C ARG A 33 33.87 32.63 -25.89
N VAL A 34 34.12 33.22 -24.72
CA VAL A 34 34.23 32.51 -23.43
C VAL A 34 32.86 32.09 -22.88
N PHE A 35 31.79 32.79 -23.30
CA PHE A 35 30.41 32.51 -22.91
C PHE A 35 29.96 31.08 -23.26
N TRP A 36 30.33 30.58 -24.44
CA TRP A 36 29.90 29.26 -24.93
C TRP A 36 30.57 28.09 -24.20
N LEU A 37 31.84 28.22 -23.80
CA LEU A 37 32.57 27.16 -23.11
C LEU A 37 32.12 26.98 -21.65
N LYS A 38 31.71 28.07 -20.98
CA LYS A 38 31.19 28.03 -19.60
C LYS A 38 29.75 27.52 -19.50
N VAL A 39 28.91 27.82 -20.50
CA VAL A 39 27.55 27.27 -20.57
C VAL A 39 27.59 25.75 -20.79
N TRP A 40 28.55 25.26 -21.57
CA TRP A 40 28.70 23.83 -21.85
C TRP A 40 29.11 23.00 -20.61
N LEU A 41 30.07 23.50 -19.81
CA LEU A 41 30.59 22.80 -18.63
C LEU A 41 29.66 22.81 -17.39
N HIS A 42 28.62 23.65 -17.35
CA HIS A 42 27.67 23.67 -16.23
C HIS A 42 26.40 22.83 -16.46
N THR A 43 26.33 22.11 -17.59
CA THR A 43 25.19 21.25 -17.93
C THR A 43 25.43 19.76 -17.70
N GLU A 44 26.43 19.38 -16.90
CA GLU A 44 26.58 18.00 -16.43
C GLU A 44 25.43 17.61 -15.47
N SER A 45 24.36 17.12 -16.06
CA SER A 45 23.57 16.01 -15.54
C SER A 45 23.25 15.10 -16.73
N GLY A 46 23.93 13.96 -16.76
CA GLY A 46 24.15 13.16 -17.95
C GLY A 46 22.89 12.54 -18.57
N LEU A 47 22.85 12.58 -19.91
CA LEU A 47 22.27 11.54 -20.75
C LEU A 47 22.78 11.70 -22.19
N THR A 48 24.05 11.36 -22.42
CA THR A 48 24.60 11.08 -23.75
C THR A 48 25.08 9.64 -23.78
N LEU A 49 24.17 8.71 -24.04
CA LEU A 49 24.53 7.42 -24.63
C LEU A 49 23.31 6.77 -25.30
N LEU A 50 22.92 7.25 -26.48
CA LEU A 50 22.48 6.40 -27.59
C LEU A 50 22.17 7.28 -28.82
N LEU A 51 23.16 7.44 -29.69
CA LEU A 51 23.02 7.49 -31.16
C LEU A 51 24.40 7.76 -31.75
N VAL A 52 25.22 6.71 -31.71
CA VAL A 52 26.34 6.56 -32.64
C VAL A 52 25.77 5.94 -33.92
N LEU A 53 26.35 6.31 -35.05
CA LEU A 53 26.29 5.67 -36.37
C LEU A 53 25.21 6.20 -37.34
N PHE A 54 25.54 7.28 -38.04
CA PHE A 54 25.47 7.23 -39.52
C PHE A 54 26.55 8.15 -40.11
N THR A 55 27.64 7.49 -40.53
CA THR A 55 28.60 7.82 -41.60
C THR A 55 28.62 9.25 -42.15
N LEU A 56 29.79 9.90 -42.09
CA LEU A 56 30.47 10.39 -43.30
C LEU A 56 31.91 10.83 -42.96
N SER A 57 32.83 9.89 -43.18
CA SER A 57 34.18 10.20 -43.60
C SER A 57 34.16 10.76 -45.05
N VAL A 58 35.25 11.43 -45.42
CA VAL A 58 35.75 11.65 -46.80
C VAL A 58 35.48 13.04 -47.45
N LEU A 59 36.58 13.82 -47.42
CA LEU A 59 37.18 14.66 -48.48
C LEU A 59 36.72 16.12 -48.73
N THR A 60 37.71 16.99 -48.53
CA THR A 60 38.02 18.24 -49.23
C THR A 60 37.48 18.33 -50.66
N ILE A 61 36.82 19.44 -51.02
CA ILE A 61 36.92 20.09 -52.34
C ILE A 61 36.63 21.59 -52.17
N SER A 62 37.62 22.37 -52.59
CA SER A 62 37.59 23.80 -52.89
C SER A 62 36.58 24.12 -54.01
N SER A 63 36.20 25.39 -54.15
CA SER A 63 35.57 25.99 -55.35
C SER A 63 34.04 25.87 -55.52
N ILE A 64 33.39 27.00 -55.23
CA ILE A 64 32.46 27.77 -56.09
C ILE A 64 31.47 26.99 -56.99
N ASN A 65 30.20 27.37 -56.82
CA ASN A 65 29.06 27.24 -57.74
C ASN A 65 28.80 25.84 -58.29
N GLN A 66 27.81 25.15 -57.73
CA GLN A 66 26.54 24.87 -58.41
C GLN A 66 25.51 24.36 -57.38
N ARG A 67 24.22 24.55 -57.70
CA ARG A 67 23.03 23.88 -57.14
C ARG A 67 22.23 24.64 -56.06
N THR A 68 21.48 25.62 -56.54
CA THR A 68 20.24 26.16 -55.94
C THR A 68 19.04 25.20 -56.03
N THR A 69 19.25 23.89 -56.18
CA THR A 69 18.15 22.93 -56.38
C THR A 69 18.36 21.62 -55.61
N ALA A 70 18.92 21.70 -54.40
CA ALA A 70 18.87 20.63 -53.39
C ALA A 70 18.29 21.12 -52.04
N TRP A 71 17.77 22.36 -52.00
CA TRP A 71 17.31 23.01 -50.78
C TRP A 71 15.81 22.84 -50.47
N PHE A 72 15.01 22.33 -51.40
CA PHE A 72 13.55 22.21 -51.21
C PHE A 72 13.02 20.80 -50.90
N GLN A 73 13.84 19.75 -50.98
CA GLN A 73 13.46 18.40 -50.52
C GLN A 73 14.00 18.07 -49.11
N GLY A 74 15.11 18.70 -48.69
CA GLY A 74 15.59 18.60 -47.30
C GLY A 74 14.68 19.29 -46.29
N PHE A 75 14.00 20.38 -46.67
CA PHE A 75 13.09 21.12 -45.78
C PHE A 75 11.74 20.42 -45.55
N LYS A 76 11.29 19.55 -46.47
CA LYS A 76 10.08 18.73 -46.25
C LYS A 76 10.32 17.60 -45.26
N LEU A 77 11.54 17.05 -45.19
CA LEU A 77 11.93 16.10 -44.14
C LEU A 77 12.26 16.79 -42.80
N PHE A 78 12.75 18.03 -42.82
CA PHE A 78 13.00 18.81 -41.61
C PHE A 78 11.70 19.32 -40.94
N GLY A 79 10.66 19.63 -41.72
CA GLY A 79 9.33 20.02 -41.21
C GLY A 79 8.56 18.86 -40.53
N VAL A 80 8.80 17.62 -40.96
CA VAL A 80 8.25 16.42 -40.30
C VAL A 80 9.06 16.07 -39.05
N ALA A 81 10.37 16.37 -39.02
CA ALA A 81 11.20 16.17 -37.84
C ALA A 81 10.93 17.22 -36.73
N LEU A 82 10.60 18.47 -37.05
CA LEU A 82 10.36 19.50 -36.02
C LEU A 82 8.98 19.41 -35.37
N SER A 83 7.97 18.89 -36.09
CA SER A 83 6.68 18.50 -35.50
C SER A 83 6.79 17.21 -34.67
N GLY A 84 7.75 16.33 -34.99
CA GLY A 84 8.13 15.18 -34.17
C GLY A 84 8.93 15.53 -32.91
N ILE A 85 9.77 16.59 -32.94
CA ILE A 85 10.63 16.97 -31.81
C ILE A 85 9.93 17.91 -30.82
N GLN A 86 8.96 18.73 -31.25
CA GLN A 86 8.11 19.45 -30.30
C GLN A 86 7.15 18.53 -29.50
N SER A 87 6.97 17.29 -29.95
CA SER A 87 6.22 16.26 -29.21
C SER A 87 7.07 15.45 -28.24
N ALA A 88 8.40 15.65 -28.20
CA ALA A 88 9.33 14.83 -27.41
C ALA A 88 9.84 15.49 -26.12
N ALA A 89 9.47 16.75 -25.83
CA ALA A 89 9.95 17.45 -24.64
C ALA A 89 8.88 18.29 -23.91
N ARG A 90 7.60 17.91 -24.03
CA ARG A 90 6.74 18.03 -22.83
C ARG A 90 7.11 16.85 -21.94
N LEU A 91 8.15 17.01 -21.13
CA LEU A 91 8.11 16.41 -19.79
C LEU A 91 6.81 16.95 -19.20
N THR A 92 5.75 16.14 -19.23
CA THR A 92 4.48 16.46 -18.61
C THR A 92 4.78 16.60 -17.13
N THR A 93 5.09 17.83 -16.70
CA THR A 93 5.39 18.12 -15.31
C THR A 93 4.14 17.79 -14.51
N PHE A 94 4.30 16.90 -13.53
CA PHE A 94 3.23 16.60 -12.59
C PHE A 94 3.26 17.68 -11.51
N ASN A 95 2.11 18.31 -11.25
CA ASN A 95 1.98 19.26 -10.15
C ASN A 95 1.43 18.52 -8.91
N PRO A 96 2.26 18.22 -7.89
CA PRO A 96 1.80 17.53 -6.68
C PRO A 96 0.92 18.41 -5.79
N GLU A 97 0.87 19.72 -6.02
CA GLU A 97 -0.04 20.63 -5.31
C GLU A 97 -1.39 20.79 -6.03
N ALA A 98 -1.59 20.12 -7.18
CA ALA A 98 -2.89 20.12 -7.83
C ALA A 98 -3.89 19.33 -6.98
N GLY A 99 -5.04 19.95 -6.68
CA GLY A 99 -6.10 19.33 -5.88
C GLY A 99 -6.28 20.00 -4.52
N LYS A 100 -7.11 19.39 -3.67
CA LYS A 100 -7.33 19.88 -2.30
C LYS A 100 -6.31 19.24 -1.35
N PRO A 101 -5.74 20.00 -0.39
CA PRO A 101 -4.94 19.42 0.67
C PRO A 101 -5.72 18.36 1.46
N LEU A 102 -5.04 17.28 1.81
CA LEU A 102 -5.58 16.19 2.60
C LEU A 102 -5.87 16.61 4.04
N LYS A 103 -7.01 16.15 4.56
CA LYS A 103 -7.48 16.37 5.93
C LYS A 103 -7.71 15.03 6.63
N VAL A 104 -7.81 15.08 7.95
CA VAL A 104 -8.17 13.92 8.76
C VAL A 104 -9.53 13.38 8.29
N GLY A 105 -9.63 12.05 8.11
CA GLY A 105 -10.81 11.35 7.61
C GLY A 105 -10.88 11.23 6.08
N ASP A 106 -10.01 11.91 5.32
CA ASP A 106 -9.92 11.68 3.88
C ASP A 106 -9.37 10.26 3.61
N THR A 107 -9.78 9.64 2.51
CA THR A 107 -9.30 8.31 2.11
C THR A 107 -8.53 8.39 0.80
N VAL A 108 -7.28 7.89 0.78
CA VAL A 108 -6.41 7.87 -0.40
C VAL A 108 -5.99 6.43 -0.71
N ALA A 109 -6.29 5.95 -1.91
CA ALA A 109 -6.01 4.57 -2.35
C ALA A 109 -6.58 3.46 -1.42
N GLY A 110 -7.60 3.79 -0.62
CA GLY A 110 -8.21 2.90 0.37
C GLY A 110 -7.69 3.05 1.80
N PHE A 111 -6.78 4.00 2.04
CA PHE A 111 -6.17 4.26 3.35
C PHE A 111 -6.64 5.60 3.92
N GLU A 112 -7.04 5.61 5.19
CA GLU A 112 -7.54 6.81 5.87
C GLU A 112 -6.39 7.71 6.35
N ILE A 113 -6.53 9.01 6.19
CA ILE A 113 -5.67 10.01 6.80
C ILE A 113 -6.08 10.18 8.27
N THR A 114 -5.26 9.69 9.19
CA THR A 114 -5.50 9.81 10.64
C THR A 114 -4.96 11.12 11.21
N SER A 115 -4.12 11.81 10.44
CA SER A 115 -3.25 12.86 10.94
C SER A 115 -2.97 13.86 9.79
N GLY A 116 -3.57 15.05 9.81
CA GLY A 116 -3.45 16.05 8.75
C GLY A 116 -2.21 16.97 8.86
N PHE A 117 -1.88 17.67 7.77
CA PHE A 117 -0.80 18.67 7.74
C PHE A 117 -1.15 19.93 8.53
N GLY A 118 -0.16 20.52 9.21
CA GLY A 118 -0.28 21.82 9.86
C GLY A 118 -0.14 21.80 11.38
N LYS A 119 -0.49 22.94 12.00
CA LYS A 119 -0.40 23.13 13.45
C LYS A 119 -1.49 22.32 14.18
N ARG A 120 -1.10 21.67 15.26
CA ARG A 120 -1.99 21.01 16.22
C ARG A 120 -1.75 21.59 17.59
N THR A 121 -2.82 22.02 18.23
CA THR A 121 -2.79 22.38 19.64
C THR A 121 -3.13 21.13 20.44
N HIS A 122 -2.21 20.67 21.28
CA HIS A 122 -2.48 19.57 22.19
C HIS A 122 -3.60 19.99 23.17
N PRO A 123 -4.72 19.25 23.25
CA PRO A 123 -5.93 19.72 23.92
C PRO A 123 -5.78 19.86 25.45
N VAL A 124 -4.74 19.27 26.04
CA VAL A 124 -4.49 19.29 27.48
C VAL A 124 -3.33 20.21 27.87
N SER A 125 -2.28 20.31 27.05
CA SER A 125 -1.09 21.12 27.36
C SER A 125 -1.06 22.47 26.66
N GLY A 126 -1.91 22.69 25.64
CA GLY A 126 -1.91 23.92 24.84
C GLY A 126 -0.71 24.06 23.89
N GLU A 127 0.21 23.09 23.88
CA GLU A 127 1.40 23.12 23.04
C GLU A 127 1.03 23.00 21.57
N VAL A 128 1.64 23.85 20.74
CA VAL A 128 1.45 23.86 19.30
C VAL A 128 2.56 23.04 18.65
N ALA A 129 2.25 21.81 18.23
CA ALA A 129 3.12 20.99 17.42
C ALA A 129 2.79 21.18 15.93
N PHE A 130 3.80 21.28 15.07
CA PHE A 130 3.59 21.35 13.62
C PHE A 130 3.81 19.99 12.99
N HIS A 131 2.78 19.45 12.33
CA HIS A 131 2.89 18.25 11.53
C HIS A 131 3.21 18.63 10.08
N ASN A 132 4.41 18.31 9.62
CA ASN A 132 4.94 18.68 8.31
C ASN A 132 4.51 17.74 7.16
N GLY A 133 3.63 16.78 7.43
CA GLY A 133 3.14 15.81 6.44
C GLY A 133 1.70 15.38 6.75
N VAL A 134 1.32 14.22 6.22
CA VAL A 134 0.09 13.50 6.58
C VAL A 134 0.44 12.08 6.99
N ASP A 135 -0.31 11.53 7.94
CA ASP A 135 -0.19 10.12 8.29
C ASP A 135 -1.39 9.37 7.70
N ALA A 136 -1.09 8.45 6.79
CA ALA A 136 -2.07 7.55 6.19
C ALA A 136 -1.99 6.21 6.92
N ALA A 137 -3.04 5.85 7.66
CA ALA A 137 -3.12 4.56 8.33
C ALA A 137 -3.16 3.44 7.29
N MET A 138 -2.16 2.57 7.33
CA MET A 138 -2.05 1.46 6.41
C MET A 138 -1.34 0.28 7.06
N PRO A 139 -1.69 -0.96 6.66
CA PRO A 139 -1.05 -2.15 7.19
C PRO A 139 0.45 -2.14 6.94
N VAL A 140 1.23 -2.71 7.85
CA VAL A 140 2.65 -2.99 7.63
C VAL A 140 2.79 -3.87 6.37
N GLY A 141 3.76 -3.55 5.52
CA GLY A 141 4.00 -4.29 4.28
C GLY A 141 3.37 -3.68 3.02
N THR A 142 2.53 -2.65 3.15
CA THR A 142 1.89 -1.96 2.02
C THR A 142 2.97 -1.41 1.09
N ALA A 143 2.89 -1.77 -0.19
CA ALA A 143 3.91 -1.40 -1.17
C ALA A 143 3.84 0.10 -1.47
N ILE A 144 5.00 0.73 -1.38
CA ILE A 144 5.20 2.13 -1.75
C ILE A 144 6.03 2.13 -3.03
N VAL A 145 5.48 2.69 -4.10
CA VAL A 145 6.06 2.62 -5.44
C VAL A 145 6.57 3.99 -5.91
N ALA A 146 7.58 3.98 -6.77
CA ALA A 146 8.03 5.17 -7.47
C ALA A 146 7.01 5.55 -8.57
N PRO A 147 6.36 6.71 -8.52
CA PRO A 147 5.35 7.08 -9.53
C PRO A 147 5.95 7.38 -10.90
N PHE A 148 7.22 7.76 -10.93
CA PHE A 148 7.98 8.10 -12.13
C PHE A 148 9.40 7.56 -12.02
N ASP A 149 10.18 7.67 -13.09
CA ASP A 149 11.63 7.51 -13.00
C ASP A 149 12.20 8.57 -12.06
N GLY A 150 13.14 8.16 -11.21
CA GLY A 150 13.63 9.03 -10.16
C GLY A 150 14.81 8.47 -9.38
N GLU A 151 15.14 9.14 -8.30
CA GLU A 151 16.19 8.77 -7.36
C GLU A 151 15.59 8.60 -5.97
N VAL A 152 16.05 7.59 -5.24
CA VAL A 152 15.70 7.35 -3.84
C VAL A 152 16.93 7.56 -2.98
N GLN A 153 16.79 8.36 -1.92
CA GLN A 153 17.80 8.56 -0.89
C GLN A 153 17.27 8.06 0.45
N PRO A 154 17.78 6.95 1.01
CA PRO A 154 17.38 6.47 2.33
C PRO A 154 17.72 7.50 3.41
N ILE A 155 16.84 7.61 4.40
CA ILE A 155 17.04 8.38 5.62
C ILE A 155 16.75 7.50 6.82
N ALA A 156 17.42 7.74 7.94
CA ALA A 156 17.11 7.07 9.20
C ALA A 156 17.41 7.99 10.38
N ASN A 157 16.47 8.09 11.32
CA ASN A 157 16.62 8.78 12.60
C ASN A 157 15.56 8.28 13.60
N ASP A 158 15.68 8.67 14.87
CA ASP A 158 14.81 8.14 15.94
C ASP A 158 13.32 8.42 15.73
N SER A 159 12.97 9.55 15.12
CA SER A 159 11.58 9.91 14.84
C SER A 159 11.04 9.14 13.64
N CYS A 160 11.74 9.20 12.51
CA CYS A 160 11.32 8.60 11.23
C CYS A 160 11.48 7.07 11.19
N GLY A 161 12.39 6.52 11.99
CA GLY A 161 12.82 5.14 11.87
C GLY A 161 13.54 4.91 10.54
N TRP A 162 13.01 4.02 9.71
CA TRP A 162 13.43 3.84 8.32
C TRP A 162 12.57 4.70 7.41
N GLY A 163 13.22 5.51 6.58
CA GLY A 163 12.54 6.38 5.63
C GLY A 163 13.31 6.59 4.34
N LEU A 164 12.70 7.32 3.42
CA LEU A 164 13.34 7.74 2.18
C LEU A 164 12.94 9.15 1.76
N ARG A 165 13.79 9.74 0.94
CA ARG A 165 13.45 10.88 0.08
C ARG A 165 13.42 10.42 -1.36
N TYR A 166 12.41 10.85 -2.10
CA TYR A 166 12.26 10.56 -3.52
C TYR A 166 12.31 11.85 -4.35
N PHE A 167 12.99 11.76 -5.48
CA PHE A 167 13.26 12.85 -6.42
C PHE A 167 12.89 12.37 -7.83
N SER A 168 12.22 13.20 -8.63
CA SER A 168 11.93 12.85 -10.02
C SER A 168 12.09 14.05 -10.95
N PRO A 169 12.66 13.88 -12.16
CA PRO A 169 12.65 14.91 -13.20
C PRO A 169 11.25 15.35 -13.63
N THR A 170 10.23 14.52 -13.42
CA THR A 170 8.82 14.85 -13.68
C THR A 170 8.23 15.82 -12.65
N MET A 171 8.86 15.95 -11.48
CA MET A 171 8.47 16.82 -10.36
C MET A 171 9.71 17.58 -9.83
N PRO A 172 10.38 18.39 -10.66
CA PRO A 172 11.73 18.89 -10.36
C PRO A 172 11.77 19.87 -9.17
N ASN A 173 10.65 20.52 -8.88
CA ASN A 173 10.51 21.52 -7.82
C ASN A 173 10.09 20.93 -6.47
N HIS A 174 9.76 19.64 -6.43
CA HIS A 174 9.24 18.99 -5.23
C HIS A 174 10.13 17.85 -4.77
N ARG A 175 10.00 17.51 -3.49
CA ARG A 175 10.67 16.41 -2.80
C ARG A 175 9.62 15.67 -2.00
N PHE A 176 9.75 14.35 -1.93
CA PHE A 176 8.80 13.48 -1.25
C PHE A 176 9.52 12.75 -0.14
N GLY A 177 9.15 13.00 1.11
CA GLY A 177 9.68 12.34 2.29
C GLY A 177 8.70 11.30 2.80
N MET A 178 9.20 10.15 3.24
CA MET A 178 8.40 9.06 3.75
C MET A 178 9.11 8.33 4.88
N CYS A 179 8.38 7.90 5.90
CA CYS A 179 8.92 7.30 7.11
C CYS A 179 8.16 6.06 7.58
N HIS A 180 8.71 5.42 8.62
CA HIS A 180 8.15 4.30 9.35
C HIS A 180 8.13 3.00 8.56
N PHE A 181 9.11 2.72 7.72
CA PHE A 181 9.11 1.52 6.88
C PHE A 181 9.49 0.24 7.61
N SER A 182 8.90 -0.89 7.19
CA SER A 182 9.38 -2.21 7.56
C SER A 182 10.48 -2.71 6.64
N GLU A 183 10.51 -2.23 5.39
CA GLU A 183 11.51 -2.54 4.36
C GLU A 183 11.72 -1.33 3.45
N GLN A 184 12.95 -1.09 2.99
CA GLN A 184 13.28 -0.02 2.05
C GLN A 184 14.45 -0.40 1.14
N VAL A 185 14.49 0.17 -0.06
CA VAL A 185 15.65 0.02 -0.96
C VAL A 185 16.89 0.73 -0.39
N LYS A 186 18.08 0.32 -0.83
CA LYS A 186 19.37 0.93 -0.42
C LYS A 186 19.62 2.32 -1.02
N GLY A 187 18.73 2.81 -1.87
CA GLY A 187 18.85 4.07 -2.59
C GLY A 187 19.37 3.93 -4.02
N GLY A 188 19.45 5.04 -4.73
CA GLY A 188 19.87 5.14 -6.12
C GLY A 188 18.71 5.34 -7.10
N SER A 189 19.02 5.23 -8.39
CA SER A 189 18.05 5.41 -9.47
C SER A 189 17.01 4.28 -9.50
N VAL A 190 15.74 4.65 -9.63
CA VAL A 190 14.60 3.73 -9.70
C VAL A 190 13.73 4.07 -10.91
N LYS A 191 13.08 3.03 -11.46
CA LYS A 191 12.12 3.17 -12.56
C LYS A 191 10.71 3.35 -12.04
N ALA A 192 9.85 4.02 -12.82
CA ALA A 192 8.44 4.12 -12.53
C ALA A 192 7.83 2.73 -12.26
N GLY A 193 6.99 2.62 -11.23
CA GLY A 193 6.37 1.38 -10.76
C GLY A 193 7.23 0.52 -9.84
N ALA A 194 8.53 0.80 -9.70
CA ALA A 194 9.39 0.05 -8.78
C ALA A 194 8.93 0.23 -7.33
N THR A 195 8.85 -0.86 -6.57
CA THR A 195 8.62 -0.78 -5.11
C THR A 195 9.88 -0.23 -4.45
N ILE A 196 9.74 0.93 -3.80
CA ILE A 196 10.85 1.63 -3.14
C ILE A 196 10.87 1.39 -1.63
N ALA A 197 9.72 1.05 -1.04
CA ALA A 197 9.61 0.69 0.36
C ALA A 197 8.33 -0.12 0.63
N ARG A 198 8.24 -0.64 1.85
CA ARG A 198 7.00 -1.15 2.44
C ARG A 198 6.69 -0.38 3.72
N SER A 199 5.44 0.03 3.89
CA SER A 199 4.98 0.69 5.11
C SER A 199 5.26 -0.17 6.35
N GLY A 200 5.38 0.47 7.49
CA GLY A 200 5.65 -0.18 8.76
C GLY A 200 4.99 0.60 9.88
N GLY A 201 5.76 1.01 10.89
CA GLY A 201 5.27 1.88 11.96
C GLY A 201 4.63 1.16 13.14
N SER A 202 4.69 -0.18 13.19
CA SER A 202 4.35 -0.91 14.42
C SER A 202 5.28 -0.47 15.56
N PRO A 203 4.77 -0.03 16.72
CA PRO A 203 5.60 0.43 17.83
C PRO A 203 6.67 -0.60 18.22
N GLY A 204 7.92 -0.16 18.32
CA GLY A 204 9.06 -1.02 18.67
C GLY A 204 9.54 -1.95 17.55
N SER A 205 8.88 -2.00 16.38
CA SER A 205 9.39 -2.78 15.25
C SER A 205 10.58 -2.09 14.58
N LYS A 206 11.46 -2.87 13.97
CA LYS A 206 12.59 -2.35 13.20
C LYS A 206 12.12 -1.37 12.13
N GLY A 207 12.69 -0.16 12.13
CA GLY A 207 12.32 0.90 11.18
C GLY A 207 11.07 1.71 11.53
N ALA A 208 10.41 1.46 12.67
CA ALA A 208 9.21 2.20 13.08
C ALA A 208 9.48 3.62 13.61
N GLY A 209 10.66 3.89 14.16
CA GLY A 209 10.95 5.18 14.80
C GLY A 209 10.01 5.47 15.97
N SER A 210 9.50 6.69 16.06
CA SER A 210 8.57 7.15 17.10
C SER A 210 7.09 6.84 16.80
N SER A 211 6.81 6.04 15.76
CA SER A 211 5.46 5.69 15.36
C SER A 211 4.65 5.02 16.48
N THR A 212 3.39 5.44 16.63
CA THR A 212 2.44 4.91 17.62
C THR A 212 1.52 3.82 17.07
N GLY A 213 1.56 3.56 15.76
CA GLY A 213 0.75 2.53 15.10
C GLY A 213 1.08 2.41 13.61
N PRO A 214 0.68 1.34 12.91
CA PRO A 214 0.99 1.17 11.48
C PRO A 214 0.43 2.29 10.59
N HIS A 215 1.33 3.05 9.96
CA HIS A 215 0.98 4.12 9.05
C HIS A 215 2.17 4.46 8.14
N LEU A 216 1.87 5.22 7.08
CA LEU A 216 2.86 5.96 6.30
C LEU A 216 2.79 7.43 6.67
N HIS A 217 3.88 7.97 7.22
CA HIS A 217 4.07 9.41 7.30
C HIS A 217 4.60 9.91 5.95
N PHE A 218 3.83 10.75 5.27
CA PHE A 218 4.12 11.26 3.92
C PHE A 218 4.26 12.78 3.92
N VAL A 219 5.40 13.26 3.45
CA VAL A 219 5.78 14.68 3.40
C VAL A 219 5.98 15.09 1.95
N VAL A 220 5.44 16.25 1.58
CA VAL A 220 5.80 16.93 0.34
C VAL A 220 6.51 18.23 0.73
N SER A 221 7.62 18.53 0.07
CA SER A 221 8.32 19.80 0.25
C SER A 221 8.82 20.37 -1.08
N ASN A 222 9.02 21.69 -1.10
CA ASN A 222 9.68 22.38 -2.20
C ASN A 222 11.18 22.06 -2.22
N ARG A 223 11.85 22.40 -3.32
CA ARG A 223 13.30 22.18 -3.51
C ARG A 223 14.16 22.86 -2.44
N ASP A 224 13.69 23.94 -1.85
CA ASP A 224 14.32 24.67 -0.74
C ASP A 224 14.10 23.99 0.64
N GLY A 225 13.30 22.93 0.70
CA GLY A 225 12.97 22.20 1.93
C GLY A 225 11.68 22.67 2.62
N THR A 226 11.01 23.70 2.09
CA THR A 226 9.76 24.22 2.68
C THR A 226 8.64 23.17 2.58
N PRO A 227 8.04 22.71 3.69
CA PRO A 227 6.94 21.75 3.66
C PRO A 227 5.70 22.36 2.99
N VAL A 228 5.03 21.58 2.13
CA VAL A 228 3.77 21.95 1.50
C VAL A 228 2.69 20.92 1.86
N PRO A 229 1.41 21.33 1.97
CA PRO A 229 0.33 20.40 2.29
C PRO A 229 0.20 19.28 1.25
N PRO A 230 0.30 17.99 1.64
CA PRO A 230 0.10 16.88 0.71
C PRO A 230 -1.34 16.84 0.15
N THR A 231 -1.48 16.53 -1.13
CA THR A 231 -2.78 16.36 -1.82
C THR A 231 -3.09 14.88 -2.05
N GLN A 232 -4.35 14.58 -2.36
CA GLN A 232 -4.77 13.23 -2.76
C GLN A 232 -4.03 12.77 -4.01
N GLU A 233 -3.86 13.64 -4.98
CA GLU A 233 -3.17 13.40 -6.24
C GLU A 233 -1.71 13.01 -5.98
N ALA A 234 -1.01 13.73 -5.10
CA ALA A 234 0.38 13.40 -4.76
C ALA A 234 0.50 12.04 -4.06
N LEU A 235 -0.27 11.81 -2.99
CA LEU A 235 -0.15 10.58 -2.19
C LEU A 235 -0.57 9.34 -2.99
N SER A 236 -1.68 9.41 -3.74
CA SER A 236 -2.20 8.28 -4.53
C SER A 236 -1.21 7.74 -5.57
N LYS A 237 -0.26 8.55 -6.03
CA LYS A 237 0.73 8.16 -7.03
C LYS A 237 1.79 7.21 -6.48
N PHE A 238 2.07 7.30 -5.19
CA PHE A 238 3.03 6.44 -4.51
C PHE A 238 2.42 5.16 -3.94
N LEU A 239 1.09 5.07 -3.91
CA LEU A 239 0.37 3.93 -3.35
C LEU A 239 -0.17 3.08 -4.49
N THR A 240 0.01 1.77 -4.38
CA THR A 240 -0.80 0.86 -5.19
C THR A 240 -2.22 0.85 -4.62
N PRO A 241 -3.27 0.91 -5.45
CA PRO A 241 -4.63 0.70 -4.97
C PRO A 241 -4.69 -0.65 -4.25
N ALA A 242 -5.38 -0.71 -3.10
CA ALA A 242 -5.47 -1.90 -2.24
C ALA A 242 -5.93 -3.19 -2.97
N LYS A 243 -6.41 -3.09 -4.22
CA LYS A 243 -6.84 -4.20 -5.08
C LYS A 243 -5.72 -4.80 -5.97
N THR A 244 -4.48 -4.31 -5.95
CA THR A 244 -3.45 -4.70 -6.94
C THR A 244 -2.05 -5.00 -6.35
N ALA A 245 -1.95 -5.44 -5.10
CA ALA A 245 -0.70 -5.92 -4.53
C ALA A 245 -0.54 -7.45 -4.67
N SER A 246 -0.52 -7.93 -5.91
CA SER A 246 0.08 -9.21 -6.32
C SER A 246 0.51 -9.05 -7.79
N THR A 247 1.60 -9.71 -8.20
CA THR A 247 2.39 -9.56 -9.46
C THR A 247 3.32 -8.33 -9.49
N GLN A 248 4.66 -8.36 -9.62
CA GLN A 248 5.67 -9.21 -10.31
C GLN A 248 7.08 -8.90 -9.73
N SER A 249 8.24 -9.56 -9.94
CA SER A 249 8.74 -10.83 -10.53
C SER A 249 10.30 -10.85 -10.28
N PRO A 250 11.08 -11.89 -10.66
CA PRO A 250 11.82 -11.74 -11.92
C PRO A 250 11.89 -13.01 -12.79
N SER A 251 12.09 -12.74 -14.07
CA SER A 251 12.14 -13.59 -15.26
C SER A 251 13.14 -14.74 -15.24
N ASP A 252 12.67 -15.95 -15.54
CA ASP A 252 13.05 -16.77 -16.71
C ASP A 252 12.47 -18.19 -16.56
N ALA A 253 11.32 -18.46 -17.20
CA ALA A 253 10.85 -19.81 -17.59
C ALA A 253 9.44 -19.73 -18.18
N THR A 254 9.35 -19.56 -19.49
CA THR A 254 8.12 -19.85 -20.26
C THR A 254 7.84 -21.36 -20.24
N SER A 255 6.78 -21.79 -19.53
CA SER A 255 5.83 -22.89 -19.88
C SER A 255 5.11 -23.60 -18.71
N ASN A 256 5.32 -23.23 -17.43
CA ASN A 256 4.74 -23.97 -16.27
C ASN A 256 3.76 -23.18 -15.36
N ALA A 257 3.35 -21.96 -15.69
CA ALA A 257 2.61 -21.07 -14.79
C ALA A 257 1.09 -21.35 -14.66
N GLU A 258 0.45 -21.96 -15.65
CA GLU A 258 -1.00 -22.24 -15.57
C GLU A 258 -1.31 -23.39 -14.59
N ASN A 259 -0.47 -24.42 -14.58
CA ASN A 259 -0.66 -25.62 -13.74
C ASN A 259 -0.48 -25.35 -12.23
N THR A 260 0.31 -24.34 -11.85
CA THR A 260 0.60 -24.00 -10.44
C THR A 260 -0.49 -23.13 -9.81
N SER A 261 -1.13 -22.24 -10.57
CA SER A 261 -2.23 -21.40 -10.06
C SER A 261 -3.51 -22.22 -9.81
N GLU A 262 -3.80 -23.18 -10.69
CA GLU A 262 -4.98 -24.04 -10.59
C GLU A 262 -4.84 -25.10 -9.51
N ALA A 263 -3.63 -25.65 -9.33
CA ALA A 263 -3.32 -26.54 -8.21
C ALA A 263 -3.48 -25.84 -6.84
N SER A 264 -2.99 -24.59 -6.73
CA SER A 264 -3.13 -23.78 -5.50
C SER A 264 -4.59 -23.42 -5.18
N ALA A 265 -5.38 -23.07 -6.20
CA ALA A 265 -6.82 -22.81 -6.05
C ALA A 265 -7.58 -24.09 -5.66
N THR A 266 -7.24 -25.23 -6.25
CA THR A 266 -7.83 -26.54 -5.92
C THR A 266 -7.53 -26.92 -4.47
N GLU A 267 -6.30 -26.68 -4.00
CA GLU A 267 -5.94 -27.01 -2.63
C GLU A 267 -6.62 -26.11 -1.60
N THR A 268 -6.78 -24.82 -1.92
CA THR A 268 -7.57 -23.88 -1.10
C THR A 268 -9.02 -24.33 -0.98
N LEU A 269 -9.64 -24.81 -2.06
CA LEU A 269 -11.02 -25.30 -2.05
C LEU A 269 -11.18 -26.57 -1.21
N LYS A 270 -10.26 -27.52 -1.31
CA LYS A 270 -10.27 -28.73 -0.47
C LYS A 270 -10.15 -28.37 1.01
N TYR A 271 -9.24 -27.46 1.33
CA TYR A 271 -9.07 -27.03 2.71
C TYR A 271 -10.28 -26.26 3.22
N PHE A 272 -10.86 -25.38 2.40
CA PHE A 272 -12.10 -24.69 2.70
C PHE A 272 -13.28 -25.66 2.94
N GLU A 273 -13.43 -26.70 2.12
CA GLU A 273 -14.44 -27.74 2.33
C GLU A 273 -14.30 -28.41 3.70
N GLU A 274 -13.06 -28.68 4.12
CA GLU A 274 -12.76 -29.33 5.39
C GLU A 274 -13.14 -28.45 6.59
N ILE A 275 -12.74 -27.18 6.59
CA ILE A 275 -12.88 -26.30 7.76
C ILE A 275 -14.19 -25.51 7.79
N ALA A 276 -14.80 -25.24 6.63
CA ALA A 276 -15.93 -24.32 6.51
C ALA A 276 -17.29 -25.02 6.32
N LEU A 277 -17.30 -26.29 5.87
CA LEU A 277 -18.53 -26.98 5.52
C LEU A 277 -18.83 -28.15 6.47
N GLY A 278 -20.06 -28.13 7.01
CA GLY A 278 -20.58 -29.17 7.89
C GLY A 278 -20.43 -28.86 9.38
N ASP A 279 -21.06 -29.72 10.18
CA ASP A 279 -20.98 -29.75 11.63
C ASP A 279 -20.42 -31.13 11.98
N GLU A 280 -19.41 -31.20 12.85
CA GLU A 280 -18.78 -32.47 13.24
C GLU A 280 -19.76 -33.46 13.87
N PHE A 281 -20.93 -32.97 14.29
CA PHE A 281 -21.94 -33.74 15.01
C PHE A 281 -23.26 -33.92 14.24
N ASN A 282 -23.40 -33.41 13.01
CA ASN A 282 -24.68 -33.43 12.29
C ASN A 282 -24.55 -33.94 10.84
N THR A 283 -25.32 -34.97 10.49
CA THR A 283 -25.41 -35.59 9.16
C THR A 283 -26.14 -34.73 8.12
N SER A 284 -26.47 -33.49 8.45
CA SER A 284 -27.05 -32.52 7.52
C SER A 284 -26.05 -32.14 6.43
N ALA A 285 -26.55 -31.67 5.28
CA ALA A 285 -25.71 -31.32 4.14
C ALA A 285 -24.55 -30.38 4.55
N LYS A 286 -23.32 -30.70 4.10
CA LYS A 286 -22.13 -29.87 4.30
C LYS A 286 -22.26 -28.57 3.50
N VAL A 287 -22.73 -27.52 4.17
CA VAL A 287 -23.03 -26.23 3.53
C VAL A 287 -22.37 -25.07 4.24
N VAL A 288 -22.18 -23.98 3.50
CA VAL A 288 -21.60 -22.73 4.02
C VAL A 288 -22.52 -22.11 5.07
N LYS A 289 -22.00 -21.89 6.27
CA LYS A 289 -22.60 -21.02 7.29
C LYS A 289 -21.76 -19.75 7.44
N LYS A 290 -22.38 -18.57 7.30
CA LYS A 290 -21.67 -17.28 7.43
C LYS A 290 -22.59 -16.15 7.88
N TRP A 291 -21.99 -15.07 8.35
CA TRP A 291 -22.69 -13.81 8.61
C TRP A 291 -23.10 -13.12 7.30
N ARG A 292 -24.19 -12.34 7.32
CA ARG A 292 -24.66 -11.55 6.16
C ARG A 292 -24.53 -10.04 6.33
N SER A 293 -24.26 -9.57 7.54
CA SER A 293 -24.24 -8.15 7.88
C SER A 293 -23.13 -7.85 8.88
N SER A 294 -22.90 -6.55 9.10
CA SER A 294 -22.05 -6.05 10.18
C SER A 294 -22.32 -6.76 11.50
N ILE A 295 -21.24 -7.08 12.21
CA ILE A 295 -21.25 -7.83 13.45
C ILE A 295 -21.13 -6.83 14.59
N ARG A 296 -22.14 -6.78 15.45
CA ARG A 296 -22.02 -6.12 16.75
C ARG A 296 -21.51 -7.11 17.77
N TYR A 297 -20.40 -6.80 18.45
CA TYR A 297 -19.83 -7.65 19.47
C TYR A 297 -19.82 -6.97 20.84
N ALA A 298 -19.89 -7.75 21.91
CA ALA A 298 -19.68 -7.29 23.27
C ALA A 298 -18.58 -8.12 23.94
N VAL A 299 -17.85 -7.48 24.85
CA VAL A 299 -16.80 -8.13 25.65
C VAL A 299 -17.24 -8.14 27.11
N THR A 300 -17.10 -9.28 27.77
CA THR A 300 -17.42 -9.45 29.20
C THR A 300 -16.30 -10.16 29.94
N GLY A 301 -16.40 -10.21 31.27
CA GLY A 301 -15.38 -10.81 32.13
C GLY A 301 -14.23 -9.83 32.41
N ARG A 302 -12.99 -10.34 32.50
CA ARG A 302 -11.81 -9.58 32.95
C ARG A 302 -10.64 -9.67 31.95
N PRO A 303 -10.79 -9.18 30.70
CA PRO A 303 -9.67 -9.11 29.78
C PRO A 303 -8.58 -8.17 30.29
N THR A 304 -7.32 -8.51 30.04
CA THR A 304 -6.20 -7.57 30.22
C THR A 304 -6.24 -6.47 29.15
N GLN A 305 -5.37 -5.47 29.28
CA GLN A 305 -5.19 -4.46 28.23
C GLN A 305 -4.68 -5.09 26.93
N THR A 306 -3.70 -5.98 27.03
CA THR A 306 -3.13 -6.70 25.89
C THR A 306 -4.15 -7.63 25.22
N ASP A 307 -5.09 -8.21 25.98
CA ASP A 307 -6.19 -8.99 25.41
C ASP A 307 -7.11 -8.12 24.55
N ARG A 308 -7.44 -6.91 25.02
CA ARG A 308 -8.24 -5.94 24.27
C ARG A 308 -7.53 -5.51 22.99
N GLU A 309 -6.25 -5.19 23.07
CA GLU A 309 -5.42 -4.81 21.91
C GLU A 309 -5.31 -5.95 20.90
N THR A 310 -5.11 -7.18 21.37
CA THR A 310 -5.09 -8.38 20.51
C THR A 310 -6.44 -8.56 19.82
N LEU A 311 -7.55 -8.45 20.55
CA LEU A 311 -8.89 -8.57 19.99
C LEU A 311 -9.13 -7.51 18.92
N GLN A 312 -8.81 -6.24 19.18
CA GLN A 312 -8.96 -5.17 18.17
C GLN A 312 -8.12 -5.46 16.91
N LYS A 313 -6.89 -5.92 17.08
CA LYS A 313 -6.03 -6.32 15.95
C LYS A 313 -6.67 -7.44 15.13
N VAL A 314 -7.14 -8.50 15.78
CA VAL A 314 -7.81 -9.63 15.12
C VAL A 314 -9.05 -9.18 14.36
N LEU A 315 -9.90 -8.35 14.97
CA LEU A 315 -11.11 -7.82 14.33
C LEU A 315 -10.77 -6.93 13.13
N SER A 316 -9.71 -6.11 13.20
CA SER A 316 -9.23 -5.29 12.08
C SER A 316 -8.72 -6.14 10.93
N GLU A 317 -7.91 -7.18 11.20
CA GLU A 317 -7.42 -8.09 10.16
C GLU A 317 -8.58 -8.88 9.53
N LEU A 318 -9.58 -9.29 10.31
CA LEU A 318 -10.78 -9.94 9.79
C LEU A 318 -11.62 -8.97 8.95
N HIS A 319 -11.73 -7.71 9.33
CA HIS A 319 -12.37 -6.68 8.51
C HIS A 319 -11.70 -6.58 7.13
N GLU A 320 -10.37 -6.49 7.07
CA GLU A 320 -9.61 -6.45 5.81
C GLU A 320 -9.82 -7.69 4.93
N LEU A 321 -9.93 -8.87 5.54
CA LEU A 321 -10.10 -10.14 4.82
C LEU A 321 -11.54 -10.38 4.35
N THR A 322 -12.53 -9.85 5.06
CA THR A 322 -13.95 -10.23 4.87
C THR A 322 -14.83 -9.08 4.40
N GLY A 323 -14.41 -7.84 4.60
CA GLY A 323 -15.24 -6.64 4.44
C GLY A 323 -16.33 -6.50 5.52
N LEU A 324 -16.33 -7.35 6.56
CA LEU A 324 -17.29 -7.24 7.66
C LEU A 324 -16.92 -6.08 8.58
N GLU A 325 -17.91 -5.30 8.98
CA GLU A 325 -17.78 -4.30 10.04
C GLU A 325 -17.94 -4.95 11.41
N PHE A 326 -16.98 -4.73 12.32
CA PHE A 326 -17.04 -5.19 13.71
C PHE A 326 -17.27 -4.02 14.65
N LEU A 327 -18.52 -3.85 15.06
CA LEU A 327 -18.94 -2.70 15.86
C LEU A 327 -19.03 -3.08 17.33
N TYR A 328 -18.35 -2.32 18.19
CA TYR A 328 -18.51 -2.49 19.64
C TYR A 328 -19.94 -2.14 20.07
N GLY A 329 -20.66 -3.12 20.61
CA GLY A 329 -22.07 -3.01 20.96
C GLY A 329 -22.30 -2.99 22.48
N SER A 330 -23.27 -2.18 22.92
CA SER A 330 -23.78 -2.29 24.29
C SER A 330 -24.42 -3.68 24.53
N ILE A 331 -24.33 -4.15 25.77
CA ILE A 331 -24.96 -5.41 26.20
C ILE A 331 -26.46 -5.39 25.84
N GLY A 332 -26.95 -6.45 25.18
CA GLY A 332 -28.33 -6.58 24.70
C GLY A 332 -28.58 -6.19 23.24
N LYS A 333 -27.61 -5.58 22.54
CA LYS A 333 -27.70 -5.26 21.09
C LYS A 333 -26.62 -5.91 20.23
N HIS A 334 -25.81 -6.80 20.81
CA HIS A 334 -24.75 -7.53 20.13
C HIS A 334 -25.24 -8.90 19.63
N VAL A 335 -24.57 -9.40 18.60
CA VAL A 335 -24.77 -10.74 18.04
C VAL A 335 -23.60 -11.67 18.37
N ILE A 336 -22.43 -11.13 18.70
CA ILE A 336 -21.30 -11.90 19.27
C ILE A 336 -21.04 -11.46 20.71
N THR A 337 -20.84 -12.42 21.62
CA THR A 337 -20.36 -12.15 22.97
C THR A 337 -19.02 -12.85 23.20
N ILE A 338 -18.01 -12.11 23.64
CA ILE A 338 -16.67 -12.63 23.92
C ILE A 338 -16.43 -12.53 25.43
N HIS A 339 -16.28 -13.68 26.09
CA HIS A 339 -16.15 -13.80 27.53
C HIS A 339 -14.70 -14.12 27.90
N PHE A 340 -14.07 -13.24 28.67
CA PHE A 340 -12.75 -13.47 29.27
C PHE A 340 -12.94 -13.90 30.72
N VAL A 341 -13.00 -15.20 30.96
CA VAL A 341 -13.28 -15.77 32.29
C VAL A 341 -12.28 -16.88 32.63
N PRO A 342 -12.05 -17.17 33.92
CA PRO A 342 -11.28 -18.35 34.33
C PRO A 342 -11.89 -19.64 33.77
N VAL A 343 -11.05 -20.65 33.49
CA VAL A 343 -11.46 -21.91 32.85
C VAL A 343 -12.51 -22.67 33.67
N ASP A 344 -12.46 -22.58 35.00
CA ASP A 344 -13.43 -23.18 35.92
C ASP A 344 -14.82 -22.52 35.87
N GLN A 345 -14.93 -21.33 35.26
CA GLN A 345 -16.19 -20.62 35.04
C GLN A 345 -16.78 -20.84 33.65
N PHE A 346 -16.10 -21.56 32.74
CA PHE A 346 -16.59 -21.80 31.38
C PHE A 346 -17.99 -22.41 31.37
N LYS A 347 -18.20 -23.47 32.17
CA LYS A 347 -19.51 -24.15 32.29
C LYS A 347 -20.60 -23.28 32.94
N SER A 348 -20.21 -22.29 33.74
CA SER A 348 -21.16 -21.34 34.32
C SER A 348 -21.65 -20.33 33.28
N VAL A 349 -20.84 -20.01 32.27
CA VAL A 349 -21.20 -19.11 31.17
C VAL A 349 -21.91 -19.88 30.05
N LEU A 350 -21.32 -21.00 29.63
CA LEU A 350 -21.83 -21.92 28.61
C LEU A 350 -21.82 -23.36 29.15
N PRO A 351 -22.97 -23.86 29.64
CA PRO A 351 -23.04 -25.20 30.22
C PRO A 351 -22.63 -26.35 29.29
N ALA A 352 -22.72 -26.15 27.97
CA ALA A 352 -22.36 -27.13 26.96
C ALA A 352 -20.84 -27.23 26.70
N THR A 353 -20.01 -26.35 27.27
CA THR A 353 -18.57 -26.34 27.00
C THR A 353 -17.88 -27.63 27.51
N PRO A 354 -17.11 -28.33 26.65
CA PRO A 354 -16.33 -29.50 27.05
C PRO A 354 -15.31 -29.17 28.16
N ALA A 355 -15.07 -30.14 29.04
CA ALA A 355 -14.07 -29.98 30.11
C ALA A 355 -12.65 -29.99 29.52
N GLY A 356 -11.77 -29.13 30.03
CA GLY A 356 -10.36 -29.06 29.61
C GLY A 356 -10.08 -28.06 28.50
N ASN A 357 -11.11 -27.48 27.87
CA ASN A 357 -10.94 -26.47 26.82
C ASN A 357 -10.46 -25.13 27.40
N LEU A 358 -9.47 -24.51 26.76
CA LEU A 358 -8.92 -23.20 27.13
C LEU A 358 -9.49 -22.04 26.29
N GLY A 359 -10.03 -22.36 25.12
CA GLY A 359 -10.91 -21.54 24.31
C GLY A 359 -12.12 -22.37 23.87
N TYR A 360 -13.24 -21.71 23.59
CA TYR A 360 -14.41 -22.38 23.04
C TYR A 360 -15.33 -21.36 22.35
N PHE A 361 -15.85 -21.71 21.18
CA PHE A 361 -16.90 -20.95 20.52
C PHE A 361 -18.12 -21.83 20.24
N GLU A 362 -19.27 -21.18 20.13
CA GLU A 362 -20.48 -21.76 19.56
C GLU A 362 -21.24 -20.68 18.81
N PHE A 363 -22.02 -21.08 17.80
CA PHE A 363 -22.93 -20.17 17.13
C PHE A 363 -24.26 -20.84 16.79
N ASN A 364 -25.29 -20.01 16.69
CA ASN A 364 -26.60 -20.40 16.18
C ASN A 364 -26.80 -19.82 14.79
N ASP A 365 -27.39 -20.60 13.91
CA ASP A 365 -27.77 -20.16 12.57
C ASP A 365 -29.28 -20.33 12.31
N GLN A 366 -29.80 -19.53 11.40
CA GLN A 366 -31.12 -19.71 10.79
C GLN A 366 -30.94 -19.73 9.28
N ASN A 367 -31.38 -20.81 8.64
CA ASN A 367 -31.20 -21.01 7.20
C ASN A 367 -29.74 -20.81 6.76
N ASN A 368 -28.79 -21.34 7.55
CA ASN A 368 -27.34 -21.24 7.34
C ASN A 368 -26.76 -19.82 7.49
N VAL A 369 -27.57 -18.83 7.89
CA VAL A 369 -27.09 -17.49 8.25
C VAL A 369 -26.78 -17.48 9.73
N ILE A 370 -25.53 -17.20 10.10
CA ILE A 370 -25.17 -17.08 11.52
C ILE A 370 -25.91 -15.88 12.11
N THR A 371 -26.58 -16.09 13.24
CA THR A 371 -27.40 -15.07 13.91
C THR A 371 -26.87 -14.66 15.27
N ARG A 372 -26.12 -15.56 15.94
CA ARG A 372 -25.52 -15.31 17.24
C ARG A 372 -24.28 -16.20 17.42
N ALA A 373 -23.23 -15.68 18.04
CA ALA A 373 -22.11 -16.48 18.51
C ALA A 373 -21.71 -16.12 19.95
N ARG A 374 -21.17 -17.08 20.68
CA ARG A 374 -20.58 -16.90 22.01
C ARG A 374 -19.19 -17.51 21.99
N ILE A 375 -18.22 -16.77 22.52
CA ILE A 375 -16.81 -17.13 22.55
C ILE A 375 -16.32 -17.05 24.00
N LEU A 376 -15.60 -18.07 24.44
CA LEU A 376 -14.93 -18.15 25.74
C LEU A 376 -13.43 -18.13 25.52
N ILE A 377 -12.74 -17.27 26.26
CA ILE A 377 -11.29 -17.18 26.29
C ILE A 377 -10.84 -17.30 27.75
N SER A 378 -9.99 -18.29 28.04
CA SER A 378 -9.56 -18.53 29.41
C SER A 378 -8.62 -17.42 29.89
N THR A 379 -8.88 -16.86 31.08
CA THR A 379 -7.96 -15.93 31.75
C THR A 379 -6.97 -16.62 32.68
N THR A 380 -7.04 -17.95 32.82
CA THR A 380 -6.22 -18.76 33.73
C THR A 380 -5.65 -19.99 33.02
N GLY A 381 -4.48 -20.46 33.44
CA GLY A 381 -3.87 -21.64 32.81
C GLY A 381 -3.28 -21.39 31.41
N VAL A 382 -3.22 -20.12 30.98
CA VAL A 382 -2.57 -19.68 29.73
C VAL A 382 -1.73 -18.43 29.98
N ASN A 383 -0.57 -18.33 29.32
CA ASN A 383 0.20 -17.09 29.26
C ASN A 383 -0.40 -16.12 28.21
N GLN A 384 0.13 -14.90 28.12
CA GLN A 384 -0.39 -13.88 27.20
C GLN A 384 -0.32 -14.32 25.73
N GLN A 385 0.75 -14.99 25.29
CA GLN A 385 0.91 -15.40 23.90
C GLN A 385 -0.11 -16.48 23.50
N GLU A 386 -0.35 -17.43 24.39
CA GLU A 386 -1.37 -18.48 24.23
C GLU A 386 -2.77 -17.86 24.23
N ARG A 387 -3.06 -16.94 25.15
CA ARG A 387 -4.35 -16.25 25.16
C ARG A 387 -4.56 -15.41 23.90
N SER A 388 -3.51 -14.77 23.40
CA SER A 388 -3.58 -14.05 22.13
C SER A 388 -3.83 -14.96 20.93
N HIS A 389 -3.32 -16.20 20.96
CA HIS A 389 -3.63 -17.23 19.98
C HIS A 389 -5.10 -17.65 20.06
N LEU A 390 -5.61 -17.97 21.25
CA LEU A 390 -7.02 -18.32 21.47
C LEU A 390 -7.97 -17.20 21.01
N ILE A 391 -7.65 -15.93 21.27
CA ILE A 391 -8.46 -14.80 20.79
C ILE A 391 -8.57 -14.84 19.25
N ARG A 392 -7.47 -15.11 18.56
CA ARG A 392 -7.43 -15.13 17.10
C ARG A 392 -8.22 -16.32 16.54
N GLU A 393 -7.97 -17.50 17.08
CA GLU A 393 -8.60 -18.75 16.67
C GLU A 393 -10.13 -18.68 16.84
N GLU A 394 -10.59 -18.50 18.08
CA GLU A 394 -12.00 -18.61 18.43
C GLU A 394 -12.85 -17.53 17.75
N VAL A 395 -12.32 -16.30 17.62
CA VAL A 395 -13.00 -15.21 16.90
C VAL A 395 -13.10 -15.51 15.41
N THR A 396 -12.07 -16.12 14.81
CA THR A 396 -12.07 -16.47 13.39
C THR A 396 -13.03 -17.62 13.10
N GLN A 397 -13.00 -18.66 13.93
CA GLN A 397 -13.87 -19.82 13.77
C GLN A 397 -15.36 -19.46 13.91
N ALA A 398 -15.68 -18.53 14.82
CA ALA A 398 -17.02 -17.99 14.99
C ALA A 398 -17.57 -17.22 13.76
N LEU A 399 -16.76 -16.98 12.72
CA LEU A 399 -17.24 -16.44 11.44
C LEU A 399 -17.86 -17.49 10.52
N GLY A 400 -17.73 -18.78 10.84
CA GLY A 400 -18.24 -19.91 10.04
C GLY A 400 -17.17 -20.90 9.56
N LEU A 401 -15.92 -20.78 10.03
CA LEU A 401 -14.83 -21.72 9.75
C LEU A 401 -14.65 -22.63 10.97
N ALA A 402 -15.67 -23.45 11.24
CA ALA A 402 -15.93 -24.00 12.56
C ALA A 402 -15.16 -25.29 12.90
N ARG A 403 -14.31 -25.78 12.00
CA ARG A 403 -13.64 -27.08 12.16
C ARG A 403 -12.14 -26.96 12.09
N ASP A 404 -11.49 -27.79 12.87
CA ASP A 404 -10.04 -27.92 12.89
C ASP A 404 -9.55 -28.94 11.86
N SER A 405 -8.29 -28.82 11.45
CA SER A 405 -7.65 -29.68 10.46
C SER A 405 -6.13 -29.71 10.67
N ASP A 406 -5.56 -30.91 10.66
CA ASP A 406 -4.10 -31.13 10.74
C ASP A 406 -3.34 -30.90 9.43
N ARG A 407 -4.02 -30.55 8.33
CA ARG A 407 -3.37 -30.34 7.02
C ARG A 407 -2.27 -29.29 7.03
N TYR A 408 -2.45 -28.20 7.79
CA TYR A 408 -1.54 -27.05 7.80
C TYR A 408 -1.17 -26.70 9.23
N LYS A 409 0.06 -27.01 9.63
CA LYS A 409 0.54 -26.80 11.02
C LYS A 409 0.65 -25.34 11.42
N ASP A 410 0.83 -24.45 10.46
CA ASP A 410 0.91 -23.00 10.66
C ASP A 410 -0.45 -22.30 10.55
N SER A 411 -1.50 -23.05 10.21
CA SER A 411 -2.87 -22.53 10.18
C SER A 411 -3.38 -22.24 11.59
N ILE A 412 -4.25 -21.24 11.68
CA ILE A 412 -5.02 -20.97 12.88
C ILE A 412 -6.08 -22.04 13.19
N PHE A 413 -6.45 -22.91 12.22
CA PHE A 413 -7.43 -23.97 12.37
C PHE A 413 -6.79 -25.34 12.58
N THR A 414 -5.58 -25.40 13.13
CA THR A 414 -4.86 -26.66 13.36
C THR A 414 -5.29 -27.29 14.68
N GLN A 415 -5.46 -28.62 14.72
CA GLN A 415 -5.77 -29.32 15.99
C GLN A 415 -4.58 -29.32 16.96
N GLN A 416 -3.38 -29.01 16.48
CA GLN A 416 -2.17 -28.98 17.29
C GLN A 416 -2.08 -27.70 18.09
N TRP A 417 -1.59 -27.79 19.34
CA TRP A 417 -1.35 -26.59 20.13
C TRP A 417 -0.30 -25.70 19.46
N THR A 418 -0.69 -24.47 19.12
CA THR A 418 0.25 -23.48 18.60
C THR A 418 0.19 -22.18 19.38
N LYS A 419 1.11 -21.28 19.05
CA LYS A 419 1.15 -19.90 19.55
C LYS A 419 1.23 -18.93 18.40
N THR A 420 0.70 -19.30 17.23
CA THR A 420 0.77 -18.43 16.05
C THR A 420 0.03 -17.13 16.34
N GLN A 421 0.68 -16.02 16.01
CA GLN A 421 0.16 -14.67 16.26
C GLN A 421 -0.36 -14.01 14.98
N GLN A 422 -0.32 -14.73 13.86
CA GLN A 422 -0.64 -14.23 12.52
C GLN A 422 -1.39 -15.31 11.73
N TYR A 423 -2.27 -14.88 10.84
CA TYR A 423 -2.86 -15.78 9.84
C TYR A 423 -1.81 -16.21 8.81
N SER A 424 -1.72 -17.50 8.55
CA SER A 424 -0.95 -18.06 7.44
C SER A 424 -1.52 -17.60 6.08
N PRO A 425 -0.78 -17.76 4.97
CA PRO A 425 -1.31 -17.48 3.65
C PRO A 425 -2.59 -18.28 3.33
N ILE A 426 -2.67 -19.54 3.78
CA ILE A 426 -3.83 -20.40 3.54
C ILE A 426 -5.04 -19.97 4.38
N ASP A 427 -4.85 -19.55 5.64
CA ASP A 427 -5.92 -18.98 6.47
C ASP A 427 -6.56 -17.76 5.80
N LYS A 428 -5.71 -16.85 5.32
CA LYS A 428 -6.19 -15.65 4.61
C LYS A 428 -6.96 -16.00 3.35
N ALA A 429 -6.56 -17.06 2.63
CA ALA A 429 -7.23 -17.50 1.41
C ALA A 429 -8.63 -18.06 1.71
N VAL A 430 -8.77 -18.93 2.71
CA VAL A 430 -10.06 -19.54 3.08
C VAL A 430 -11.01 -18.55 3.77
N ILE A 431 -10.50 -17.60 4.58
CA ILE A 431 -11.31 -16.52 5.16
C ILE A 431 -11.90 -15.63 4.06
N ARG A 432 -11.06 -15.22 3.09
CA ARG A 432 -11.52 -14.43 1.92
C ARG A 432 -12.53 -15.21 1.09
N LEU A 433 -12.27 -16.50 0.85
CA LEU A 433 -13.18 -17.35 0.11
C LEU A 433 -14.55 -17.45 0.79
N LEU A 434 -14.59 -17.61 2.11
CA LEU A 434 -15.86 -17.64 2.86
C LEU A 434 -16.68 -16.37 2.62
N TYR A 435 -16.03 -15.21 2.58
CA TYR A 435 -16.67 -13.90 2.47
C TYR A 435 -16.71 -13.30 1.06
N ASP A 436 -16.24 -14.02 0.06
CA ASP A 436 -16.42 -13.65 -1.34
C ASP A 436 -17.91 -13.45 -1.64
N GLU A 437 -18.23 -12.38 -2.37
CA GLU A 437 -19.61 -11.94 -2.62
C GLU A 437 -20.43 -12.99 -3.36
N ARG A 438 -19.77 -13.87 -4.11
CA ARG A 438 -20.39 -14.97 -4.85
C ARG A 438 -20.84 -16.10 -3.92
N ILE A 439 -20.18 -16.25 -2.78
CA ILE A 439 -20.43 -17.33 -1.83
C ILE A 439 -21.56 -16.95 -0.87
N LYS A 440 -22.65 -17.71 -0.94
CA LYS A 440 -23.88 -17.46 -0.17
C LYS A 440 -24.09 -18.55 0.90
N PRO A 441 -24.76 -18.22 2.01
CA PRO A 441 -25.21 -19.20 2.99
C PRO A 441 -25.99 -20.34 2.34
N GLY A 442 -25.71 -21.57 2.77
CA GLY A 442 -26.35 -22.79 2.26
C GLY A 442 -25.72 -23.38 1.00
N MET A 443 -24.68 -22.76 0.43
CA MET A 443 -23.97 -23.34 -0.72
C MET A 443 -23.18 -24.60 -0.34
N THR A 444 -23.25 -25.64 -1.17
CA THR A 444 -22.34 -26.80 -1.12
C THR A 444 -20.99 -26.47 -1.77
N ILE A 445 -19.99 -27.34 -1.62
CA ILE A 445 -18.67 -27.14 -2.25
C ILE A 445 -18.76 -27.11 -3.78
N GLU A 446 -19.68 -27.88 -4.39
CA GLU A 446 -19.90 -27.88 -5.84
C GLU A 446 -20.44 -26.54 -6.30
N GLN A 447 -21.40 -25.98 -5.56
CA GLN A 447 -21.98 -24.66 -5.85
C GLN A 447 -20.96 -23.54 -5.66
N VAL A 448 -20.14 -23.61 -4.61
CA VAL A 448 -19.00 -22.69 -4.39
C VAL A 448 -18.05 -22.75 -5.59
N THR A 449 -17.62 -23.96 -5.98
CA THR A 449 -16.69 -24.17 -7.10
C THR A 449 -17.27 -23.64 -8.41
N GLN A 450 -18.56 -23.86 -8.67
CA GLN A 450 -19.23 -23.36 -9.86
C GLN A 450 -19.30 -21.83 -9.87
N ALA A 451 -19.66 -21.21 -8.75
CA ALA A 451 -19.75 -19.75 -8.61
C ALA A 451 -18.39 -19.06 -8.84
N LEU A 452 -17.28 -19.72 -8.50
CA LEU A 452 -15.94 -19.20 -8.75
C LEU A 452 -15.50 -19.31 -10.21
N LYS A 453 -16.03 -20.29 -10.97
CA LYS A 453 -15.67 -20.55 -12.37
C LYS A 453 -16.39 -19.64 -13.38
N SER A 454 -17.57 -19.12 -13.06
CA SER A 454 -18.46 -18.40 -14.00
C SER A 454 -17.98 -17.01 -14.44
N THR A 455 -16.71 -16.65 -14.25
CA THR A 455 -16.14 -15.33 -14.58
C THR A 455 -14.89 -15.42 -15.47
N ARG A 456 -14.54 -16.59 -16.00
CA ARG A 456 -13.44 -16.75 -16.99
C ARG A 456 -13.89 -16.49 -18.45
N VAL A 457 -14.91 -15.65 -18.69
CA VAL A 457 -15.40 -15.30 -20.04
C VAL A 457 -15.02 -13.87 -20.40
#